data_AF-A0AAV1KV13-F1
#
_entry.id   AF-A0AAV1KV13-F1
#
_cell.length_a   1.000
_cell.length_b   1.000
_cell.length_c   1.000
_cell.angle_alpha   90.00
_cell.angle_beta   90.00
_cell.angle_gamma   90.00
#
_symmetry.space_group_name_H-M   'P 1'
#
loop_
_entity.id
_entity.type
_entity.pdbx_description
1 polymer ?
#
loop_
_entity_poly.entity_id
_entity_poly.type
_entity_poly.pdbx_seq_one_letter_code
_entity_poly.pdbx_strand_id
1 'polypeptide(L)'
;MQKRNIKNNSTVSPLLFNLVMDYITMNIQKPAPWSLLYADDVELIAESLTEVQSDLTVWQESLERRGMRVNREKTVYMYCNFSGDNMDVIPCSSIEGVPLKRVEEFKYLGSIVAAKACTERNIQNRTQTAWLKWRSLSGILCDSRIPIKIKGNIYKRPVKPALLYGSECWPMRKTDEQKLHVIEMKMLRWSGGVSKMDKIRNYYIRGSFKVAMVYEKLRENRTDT
;
A
#
# COMPACT_ATOMS: atom_id res chain seq x y z
N MET A 1 -22.83 -15.23 29.77
CA MET A 1 -21.93 -14.15 29.27
C MET A 1 -22.16 -13.97 27.78
N GLN A 2 -22.74 -12.83 27.39
CA GLN A 2 -23.20 -12.56 26.02
C GLN A 2 -22.03 -11.95 25.22
N LYS A 3 -21.62 -12.60 24.12
CA LYS A 3 -20.57 -12.09 23.22
C LYS A 3 -21.05 -10.77 22.60
N ARG A 4 -20.51 -9.63 23.06
CA ARG A 4 -20.67 -8.31 22.45
C ARG A 4 -19.77 -8.21 21.21
N ASN A 5 -20.11 -8.96 20.16
CA ASN A 5 -19.48 -8.78 18.85
C ASN A 5 -20.51 -8.12 17.93
N ILE A 6 -20.11 -7.03 17.27
CA ILE A 6 -20.89 -6.43 16.20
C ILE A 6 -21.03 -7.49 15.08
N LYS A 7 -22.24 -7.69 14.54
CA LYS A 7 -22.45 -8.66 13.46
C LYS A 7 -21.72 -8.20 12.19
N ASN A 8 -20.70 -8.95 11.77
CA ASN A 8 -19.88 -8.70 10.57
C ASN A 8 -20.63 -8.66 9.22
N ASN A 9 -21.97 -8.81 9.20
CA ASN A 9 -22.80 -8.86 8.00
C ASN A 9 -23.82 -7.69 7.89
N SER A 10 -23.73 -6.68 8.77
CA SER A 10 -24.53 -5.46 8.65
C SER A 10 -23.76 -4.38 7.91
N THR A 11 -24.40 -3.72 6.95
CA THR A 11 -23.86 -2.54 6.25
C THR A 11 -23.50 -1.38 7.18
N VAL A 12 -24.08 -1.33 8.39
CA VAL A 12 -23.82 -0.29 9.41
C VAL A 12 -22.66 -0.66 10.32
N SER A 13 -22.27 -1.95 10.38
CA SER A 13 -21.23 -2.45 11.28
C SER A 13 -19.88 -1.71 11.12
N PRO A 14 -19.37 -1.48 9.90
CA PRO A 14 -18.08 -0.79 9.72
C PRO A 14 -18.12 0.67 10.19
N LEU A 15 -19.24 1.36 9.91
CA LEU A 15 -19.41 2.75 10.35
C LEU A 15 -19.46 2.85 11.87
N LEU A 16 -20.23 1.96 12.52
CA LEU A 16 -20.32 1.93 13.97
C LEU A 16 -18.95 1.62 14.61
N PHE A 17 -18.20 0.68 14.02
CA PHE A 17 -16.85 0.38 14.47
C PHE A 17 -15.93 1.60 14.38
N ASN A 18 -15.92 2.30 13.24
CA ASN A 18 -15.12 3.50 13.06
C ASN A 18 -15.50 4.62 14.05
N LEU A 19 -16.80 4.85 14.28
CA LEU A 19 -17.28 5.84 15.25
C LEU A 19 -16.84 5.51 16.67
N VAL A 20 -16.92 4.23 17.05
CA VAL A 20 -16.43 3.77 18.36
C VAL A 20 -14.93 3.99 18.43
N MET A 21 -14.15 3.53 17.45
CA MET A 21 -12.70 3.72 17.44
C MET A 21 -12.30 5.19 17.55
N ASP A 22 -12.97 6.07 16.80
CA ASP A 22 -12.74 7.52 16.84
C ASP A 22 -13.02 8.08 18.24
N TYR A 23 -14.17 7.75 18.85
CA TYR A 23 -14.50 8.16 20.21
C TYR A 23 -13.55 7.60 21.28
N ILE A 24 -13.00 6.41 21.06
CA ILE A 24 -12.01 5.79 21.96
C ILE A 24 -10.68 6.51 21.91
N THR A 25 -10.28 6.92 20.72
CA THR A 25 -8.92 7.37 20.45
C THR A 25 -8.81 8.89 20.30
N MET A 26 -9.93 9.64 20.32
CA MET A 26 -10.01 11.09 20.15
C MET A 26 -9.00 11.91 20.97
N ASN A 27 -8.70 11.48 22.20
CA ASN A 27 -7.79 12.23 23.09
C ASN A 27 -6.32 11.77 23.02
N ILE A 28 -6.03 10.72 22.26
CA ILE A 28 -4.69 10.11 22.16
C ILE A 28 -4.16 10.10 20.72
N GLN A 29 -5.01 10.36 19.72
CA GLN A 29 -4.60 10.50 18.34
C GLN A 29 -3.70 11.73 18.17
N LYS A 30 -2.55 11.54 17.53
CA LYS A 30 -1.71 12.62 17.00
C LYS A 30 -2.05 12.86 15.53
N PRO A 31 -1.87 14.07 14.99
CA PRO A 31 -2.09 14.32 13.57
C PRO A 31 -1.17 13.45 12.70
N ALA A 32 -1.60 13.16 11.47
CA ALA A 32 -0.77 12.43 10.52
C ALA A 32 0.59 13.16 10.32
N PRO A 33 1.72 12.43 10.23
CA PRO A 33 1.83 10.97 10.13
C PRO A 33 1.96 10.22 11.48
N TRP A 34 1.91 10.91 12.63
CA TRP A 34 2.30 10.37 13.93
C TRP A 34 1.36 9.30 14.49
N SER A 35 0.07 9.35 14.13
CA SER A 35 -0.89 8.28 14.38
C SER A 35 -1.73 8.04 13.13
N LEU A 36 -1.72 6.81 12.62
CA LEU A 36 -2.53 6.39 11.47
C LEU A 36 -3.47 5.27 11.90
N LEU A 37 -4.76 5.45 11.60
CA LEU A 37 -5.80 4.49 11.94
C LEU A 37 -6.55 4.06 10.69
N TYR A 38 -6.69 2.75 10.53
CA TYR A 38 -7.53 2.18 9.50
C TYR A 38 -8.21 0.91 10.02
N ALA A 39 -9.53 0.99 10.24
CA ALA A 39 -10.27 -0.07 10.90
C ALA A 39 -9.56 -0.53 12.19
N ASP A 40 -9.18 -1.80 12.29
CA ASP A 40 -8.47 -2.37 13.44
C ASP A 40 -6.94 -2.18 13.42
N ASP A 41 -6.39 -1.71 12.31
CA ASP A 41 -4.95 -1.43 12.16
C ASP A 41 -4.62 -0.02 12.69
N VAL A 42 -3.72 0.04 13.67
CA VAL A 42 -3.17 1.29 14.24
C VAL A 42 -1.66 1.30 14.03
N GLU A 43 -1.14 2.39 13.48
CA GLU A 43 0.29 2.64 13.33
C GLU A 43 0.67 3.88 14.15
N LEU A 44 1.70 3.74 14.99
CA LEU A 44 2.25 4.80 15.83
C LEU A 44 3.66 5.09 15.35
N ILE A 45 3.93 6.35 15.03
CA ILE A 45 5.22 6.81 14.54
C ILE A 45 5.75 7.84 15.55
N ALA A 46 7.02 7.73 15.92
CA ALA A 46 7.69 8.75 16.72
C ALA A 46 9.19 8.78 16.40
N GLU A 47 9.87 9.85 16.80
CA GLU A 47 11.29 10.07 16.52
C GLU A 47 12.22 9.34 17.49
N SER A 48 11.69 8.91 18.64
CA SER A 48 12.45 8.21 19.68
C SER A 48 11.74 6.94 20.14
N LEU A 49 12.51 5.92 20.55
CA LEU A 49 11.94 4.71 21.15
C LEU A 49 11.11 5.05 22.39
N THR A 50 11.59 5.97 23.22
CA THR A 50 10.92 6.40 24.45
C THR A 50 9.54 6.98 24.17
N GLU A 51 9.40 7.76 23.11
CA GLU A 51 8.12 8.31 22.71
C GLU A 51 7.19 7.23 22.16
N VAL A 52 7.66 6.36 21.25
CA VAL A 52 6.84 5.24 20.75
C VAL A 52 6.37 4.35 21.90
N GLN A 53 7.23 4.07 22.87
CA GLN A 53 6.88 3.24 24.02
C GLN A 53 5.85 3.92 24.93
N SER A 54 5.97 5.23 25.13
CA SER A 54 5.00 6.04 25.89
C SER A 54 3.65 6.03 25.19
N ASP A 55 3.62 6.31 23.88
CA ASP A 55 2.40 6.28 23.07
C ASP A 55 1.77 4.90 23.10
N LEU A 56 2.54 3.83 22.88
CA LEU A 56 2.04 2.46 22.90
C LEU A 56 1.36 2.12 24.24
N THR A 57 1.91 2.57 25.35
CA THR A 57 1.34 2.37 26.70
C THR A 57 0.01 3.11 26.84
N VAL A 58 -0.03 4.39 26.46
CA VAL A 58 -1.25 5.22 26.50
C VAL A 58 -2.35 4.63 25.63
N TRP A 59 -1.99 4.13 24.45
CA TRP A 59 -2.90 3.47 23.52
C TRP A 59 -3.44 2.15 24.09
N GLN A 60 -2.57 1.30 24.62
CA GLN A 60 -2.96 0.03 25.24
C GLN A 60 -3.95 0.27 26.38
N GLU A 61 -3.62 1.14 27.34
CA GLU A 61 -4.48 1.43 28.49
C GLU A 61 -5.84 1.99 28.06
N SER A 62 -5.86 2.86 27.05
CA SER A 62 -7.09 3.48 26.55
C SER A 62 -8.02 2.49 25.86
N LEU A 63 -7.46 1.56 25.08
CA LEU A 63 -8.19 0.48 24.42
C LEU A 63 -8.71 -0.53 25.44
N GLU A 64 -7.86 -0.97 26.38
CA GLU A 64 -8.20 -1.98 27.39
C GLU A 64 -9.24 -1.49 28.39
N ARG A 65 -9.17 -0.22 28.80
CA ARG A 65 -10.19 0.42 29.66
C ARG A 65 -11.59 0.36 29.05
N ARG A 66 -11.69 0.27 27.73
CA ARG A 66 -12.95 0.19 26.98
C ARG A 66 -13.25 -1.21 26.43
N GLY A 67 -12.51 -2.22 26.91
CA GLY A 67 -12.75 -3.63 26.61
C GLY A 67 -12.16 -4.12 25.29
N MET A 68 -11.28 -3.35 24.65
CA MET A 68 -10.53 -3.76 23.45
C MET A 68 -9.17 -4.33 23.86
N ARG A 69 -8.66 -5.32 23.12
CA ARG A 69 -7.36 -5.93 23.41
C ARG A 69 -6.44 -5.81 22.21
N VAL A 70 -5.18 -5.43 22.48
CA VAL A 70 -4.13 -5.38 21.46
C VAL A 70 -3.66 -6.80 21.14
N ASN A 71 -3.59 -7.13 19.84
CA ASN A 71 -3.10 -8.43 19.41
C ASN A 71 -1.56 -8.42 19.33
N ARG A 72 -0.92 -8.88 20.41
CA ARG A 72 0.55 -8.91 20.56
C ARG A 72 1.27 -9.74 19.49
N GLU A 73 0.66 -10.80 18.97
CA GLU A 73 1.28 -11.63 17.92
C GLU A 73 1.33 -10.90 16.57
N LYS A 74 0.38 -10.01 16.33
CA LYS A 74 0.32 -9.17 15.12
C LYS A 74 1.07 -7.85 15.29
N THR A 75 1.23 -7.34 16.51
CA THR A 75 1.96 -6.10 16.76
C THR A 75 3.46 -6.32 16.57
N VAL A 76 4.03 -5.55 15.66
CA VAL A 76 5.46 -5.56 15.33
C VAL A 76 6.02 -4.15 15.49
N TYR A 77 7.32 -4.03 15.69
CA TYR A 77 8.00 -2.74 15.66
C TYR A 77 9.04 -2.71 14.53
N MET A 78 9.20 -1.53 13.92
CA MET A 78 10.17 -1.28 12.88
C MET A 78 10.98 -0.04 13.26
N TYR A 79 12.31 -0.14 13.17
CA TYR A 79 13.22 0.97 13.43
C TYR A 79 13.80 1.46 12.10
N CYS A 80 13.55 2.72 11.75
CA CYS A 80 13.99 3.32 10.50
C CYS A 80 15.21 4.21 10.75
N ASN A 81 16.39 3.71 10.41
CA ASN A 81 17.62 4.50 10.48
C ASN A 81 17.90 5.18 9.13
N PHE A 82 17.56 6.47 9.04
CA PHE A 82 17.82 7.29 7.85
C PHE A 82 19.12 8.08 7.91
N SER A 83 19.72 8.24 9.10
CA SER A 83 20.97 8.99 9.31
C SER A 83 22.22 8.21 8.94
N GLY A 84 22.15 6.88 8.83
CA GLY A 84 23.27 6.03 8.42
C GLY A 84 24.28 5.74 9.53
N ASP A 85 24.03 6.23 10.75
CA ASP A 85 24.85 5.94 11.91
C ASP A 85 24.64 4.49 12.36
N ASN A 86 25.71 3.70 12.45
CA ASN A 86 25.65 2.36 13.04
C ASN A 86 25.40 2.50 14.54
N MET A 87 24.15 2.49 14.96
CA MET A 87 23.84 2.21 16.37
C MET A 87 24.03 0.72 16.62
N ASP A 88 25.05 0.38 17.41
CA ASP A 88 25.34 -0.98 17.89
C ASP A 88 24.25 -1.52 18.85
N VAL A 89 23.40 -0.63 19.39
CA VAL A 89 22.26 -0.99 20.24
C VAL A 89 20.98 -0.63 19.51
N ILE A 90 20.27 -1.65 19.01
CA ILE A 90 18.93 -1.42 18.46
C ILE A 90 17.93 -1.30 19.61
N PRO A 91 17.23 -0.17 19.74
CA PRO A 91 16.21 0.00 20.76
C PRO A 91 15.05 -0.98 20.54
N CYS A 92 14.59 -1.68 21.59
CA CYS A 92 13.46 -2.61 21.52
C CYS A 92 12.26 -2.06 22.29
N SER A 93 11.08 -2.02 21.66
CA SER A 93 9.82 -1.72 22.35
C SER A 93 9.22 -2.98 22.96
N SER A 94 8.45 -2.82 24.03
CA SER A 94 7.80 -3.92 24.75
C SER A 94 6.34 -3.62 25.05
N ILE A 95 5.52 -4.66 25.07
CA ILE A 95 4.15 -4.62 25.60
C ILE A 95 4.14 -5.49 26.83
N GLU A 96 3.73 -4.95 27.98
CA GLU A 96 3.72 -5.66 29.27
C GLU A 96 5.07 -6.35 29.60
N GLY A 97 6.19 -5.69 29.29
CA GLY A 97 7.53 -6.23 29.52
C GLY A 97 7.98 -7.35 28.58
N VAL A 98 7.14 -7.79 27.62
CA VAL A 98 7.56 -8.72 26.56
C VAL A 98 8.01 -7.92 25.34
N PRO A 99 9.22 -8.17 24.80
CA PRO A 99 9.72 -7.46 23.63
C PRO A 99 8.84 -7.75 22.41
N LEU A 100 8.51 -6.70 21.67
CA LEU A 100 7.82 -6.84 20.38
C LEU A 100 8.74 -7.45 19.33
N LYS A 101 8.15 -8.13 18.35
CA LYS A 101 8.93 -8.65 17.22
C LYS A 101 9.42 -7.49 16.36
N ARG A 102 10.75 -7.38 16.21
CA ARG A 102 11.37 -6.48 15.25
C ARG A 102 11.16 -6.99 13.83
N VAL A 103 10.84 -6.07 12.92
CA VAL A 103 10.80 -6.34 11.48
C VAL A 103 11.58 -5.28 10.70
N GLU A 104 12.18 -5.69 9.59
CA GLU A 104 12.80 -4.78 8.60
C GLU A 104 11.79 -4.35 7.53
N GLU A 105 10.71 -5.12 7.39
CA GLU A 105 9.60 -4.84 6.50
C GLU A 105 8.29 -5.40 7.04
N PHE A 106 7.19 -4.70 6.77
CA PHE A 106 5.85 -5.21 7.03
C PHE A 106 4.87 -4.70 5.97
N LYS A 107 3.70 -5.35 5.90
CA LYS A 107 2.63 -5.00 4.97
C LYS A 107 1.58 -4.16 5.69
N TYR A 108 1.36 -2.93 5.23
CA TYR A 108 0.32 -2.02 5.71
C TYR A 108 -0.61 -1.63 4.55
N LEU A 109 -1.92 -1.88 4.71
CA LEU A 109 -2.96 -1.56 3.70
C LEU A 109 -2.61 -2.01 2.27
N GLY A 110 -1.91 -3.14 2.15
CA GLY A 110 -1.49 -3.70 0.87
C GLY A 110 -0.12 -3.24 0.37
N SER A 111 0.45 -2.18 0.92
CA SER A 111 1.79 -1.67 0.58
C SER A 111 2.82 -2.22 1.57
N ILE A 112 4.06 -2.39 1.12
CA ILE A 112 5.17 -2.80 1.99
C ILE A 112 5.86 -1.55 2.51
N VAL A 113 5.95 -1.42 3.83
CA VAL A 113 6.77 -0.43 4.48
C VAL A 113 8.08 -1.11 4.89
N ALA A 114 9.21 -0.50 4.55
CA ALA A 114 10.53 -1.07 4.81
C ALA A 114 11.41 -0.03 5.51
N ALA A 115 12.22 -0.49 6.47
CA ALA A 115 13.09 0.36 7.29
C ALA A 115 14.05 1.23 6.47
N LYS A 116 14.49 0.72 5.31
CA LYS A 116 15.40 1.41 4.38
C LYS A 116 14.67 2.22 3.28
N ALA A 117 13.37 2.45 3.41
CA ALA A 117 12.52 3.14 2.43
C ALA A 117 12.70 2.63 0.97
N CYS A 118 12.83 1.31 0.80
CA CYS A 118 13.08 0.72 -0.52
C CYS A 118 11.79 0.53 -1.33
N THR A 119 11.67 1.26 -2.45
CA THR A 119 10.52 1.20 -3.38
C THR A 119 10.49 -0.07 -4.24
N GLU A 120 11.62 -0.76 -4.40
CA GLU A 120 11.76 -1.85 -5.36
C GLU A 120 10.79 -3.01 -5.09
N ARG A 121 10.66 -3.41 -3.82
CA ARG A 121 9.78 -4.53 -3.45
C ARG A 121 8.30 -4.20 -3.66
N ASN A 122 7.90 -2.95 -3.41
CA ASN A 122 6.56 -2.48 -3.73
C ASN A 122 6.27 -2.55 -5.24
N ILE A 123 7.20 -2.08 -6.07
CA ILE A 123 7.07 -2.14 -7.52
C ILE A 123 6.99 -3.59 -7.99
N GLN A 124 7.82 -4.49 -7.47
CA GLN A 124 7.78 -5.92 -7.83
C GLN A 124 6.42 -6.54 -7.49
N ASN A 125 5.90 -6.32 -6.30
CA ASN A 125 4.60 -6.86 -5.88
C ASN A 125 3.44 -6.30 -6.71
N ARG A 126 3.44 -5.00 -6.99
CA ARG A 126 2.41 -4.38 -7.85
C ARG A 126 2.54 -4.82 -9.30
N THR A 127 3.75 -5.04 -9.78
CA THR A 127 4.00 -5.65 -11.09
C THR A 127 3.38 -7.04 -11.17
N GLN A 128 3.61 -7.89 -10.17
CA GLN A 128 3.02 -9.23 -10.12
C GLN A 128 1.49 -9.17 -10.07
N THR A 129 0.94 -8.31 -9.20
CA THR A 129 -0.51 -8.11 -9.06
C THR A 129 -1.15 -7.67 -10.39
N ALA A 130 -0.53 -6.70 -11.06
CA ALA A 130 -0.97 -6.21 -12.36
C ALA A 130 -0.88 -7.29 -13.44
N TRP A 131 0.18 -8.10 -13.45
CA TRP A 131 0.30 -9.23 -14.38
C TRP A 131 -0.75 -10.32 -14.14
N LEU A 132 -1.03 -10.66 -12.88
CA LEU A 132 -2.12 -11.59 -12.55
C LEU A 132 -3.46 -11.06 -13.03
N LYS A 133 -3.73 -9.77 -12.81
CA LYS A 133 -4.96 -9.13 -13.28
C LYS A 133 -5.03 -9.10 -14.81
N TRP A 134 -3.95 -8.73 -15.47
CA TRP A 134 -3.84 -8.77 -16.94
C TRP A 134 -4.06 -10.18 -17.49
N ARG A 135 -3.44 -11.20 -16.87
CA ARG A 135 -3.56 -12.61 -17.27
C ARG A 135 -4.98 -13.12 -17.12
N SER A 136 -5.68 -12.74 -16.05
CA SER A 136 -7.11 -13.08 -15.87
C SER A 136 -8.01 -12.49 -16.98
N LEU A 137 -7.55 -11.42 -17.64
CA LEU A 137 -8.25 -10.73 -18.72
C LEU A 137 -7.65 -11.03 -20.11
N SER A 138 -6.69 -11.95 -20.19
CA SER A 138 -5.96 -12.25 -21.43
C SER A 138 -6.86 -12.78 -22.55
N GLY A 139 -7.94 -13.49 -22.23
CA GLY A 139 -8.93 -13.91 -23.22
C GLY A 139 -9.55 -12.75 -24.00
N ILE A 140 -9.65 -11.57 -23.39
CA ILE A 140 -10.14 -10.34 -24.05
C ILE A 140 -8.97 -9.54 -24.62
N LEU A 141 -7.90 -9.40 -23.83
CA LEU A 141 -6.76 -8.55 -24.20
C LEU A 141 -5.97 -9.11 -25.39
N CYS A 142 -5.88 -10.44 -25.53
CA CYS A 142 -5.15 -11.09 -26.62
C CYS A 142 -6.02 -11.46 -27.82
N ASP A 143 -7.35 -11.30 -27.76
CA ASP A 143 -8.23 -11.63 -28.89
C ASP A 143 -8.12 -10.58 -30.00
N SER A 144 -7.73 -10.98 -31.21
CA SER A 144 -7.57 -10.08 -32.36
C SER A 144 -8.89 -9.47 -32.84
N ARG A 145 -10.03 -10.10 -32.55
CA ARG A 145 -11.37 -9.64 -32.93
C ARG A 145 -11.84 -8.46 -32.10
N ILE A 146 -11.24 -8.24 -30.93
CA ILE A 146 -11.65 -7.20 -29.99
C ILE A 146 -11.00 -5.87 -30.36
N PRO A 147 -11.78 -4.79 -30.56
CA PRO A 147 -11.24 -3.48 -30.87
C PRO A 147 -10.21 -2.99 -29.85
N ILE A 148 -9.12 -2.42 -30.34
CA ILE A 148 -8.00 -1.91 -29.52
C ILE A 148 -8.45 -0.87 -28.47
N LYS A 149 -9.50 -0.09 -28.77
CA LYS A 149 -10.10 0.87 -27.84
C LYS A 149 -10.72 0.19 -26.61
N ILE A 150 -11.37 -0.97 -26.79
CA ILE A 150 -11.93 -1.77 -25.69
C ILE A 150 -10.80 -2.34 -24.86
N LYS A 151 -9.76 -2.90 -25.49
CA LYS A 151 -8.55 -3.39 -24.80
C LYS A 151 -7.88 -2.28 -23.97
N GLY A 152 -7.83 -1.05 -24.50
CA GLY A 152 -7.40 0.14 -23.79
C GLY A 152 -8.20 0.43 -22.53
N ASN A 153 -9.53 0.32 -22.59
CA ASN A 153 -10.38 0.50 -21.41
C ASN A 153 -10.20 -0.61 -20.36
N ILE A 154 -10.04 -1.86 -20.81
CA ILE A 154 -9.74 -3.00 -19.94
C ILE A 154 -8.35 -2.86 -19.32
N TYR A 155 -7.37 -2.27 -20.01
CA TYR A 155 -6.11 -1.95 -19.38
C TYR A 155 -6.27 -0.85 -18.32
N LYS A 156 -6.91 0.27 -18.68
CA LYS A 156 -7.01 1.48 -17.83
C LYS A 156 -7.77 1.27 -16.52
N ARG A 157 -8.79 0.41 -16.49
CA ARG A 157 -9.70 0.31 -15.34
C ARG A 157 -9.26 -0.75 -14.32
N PRO A 158 -9.07 -2.02 -14.69
CA PRO A 158 -8.60 -3.03 -13.72
C PRO A 158 -7.07 -3.20 -13.66
N VAL A 159 -6.33 -3.06 -14.77
CA VAL A 159 -4.89 -3.42 -14.79
C VAL A 159 -4.01 -2.26 -14.31
N LYS A 160 -4.22 -1.06 -14.84
CA LYS A 160 -3.42 0.12 -14.49
C LYS A 160 -3.53 0.48 -12.99
N PRO A 161 -4.71 0.47 -12.35
CA PRO A 161 -4.79 0.72 -10.91
C PRO A 161 -4.13 -0.38 -10.08
N ALA A 162 -4.20 -1.64 -10.51
CA ALA A 162 -3.47 -2.72 -9.84
C ALA A 162 -1.95 -2.52 -9.87
N LEU A 163 -1.42 -1.92 -10.95
CA LEU A 163 -0.01 -1.58 -11.09
C LEU A 163 0.41 -0.35 -10.28
N LEU A 164 -0.47 0.65 -10.18
CA LEU A 164 -0.15 1.96 -9.60
C LEU A 164 -0.66 2.18 -8.17
N TYR A 165 -1.35 1.20 -7.57
CA TYR A 165 -1.82 1.34 -6.20
C TYR A 165 -0.66 1.59 -5.24
N GLY A 166 -0.78 2.64 -4.41
CA GLY A 166 0.21 3.02 -3.41
C GLY A 166 1.41 3.78 -3.97
N SER A 167 1.43 4.06 -5.28
CA SER A 167 2.55 4.77 -5.92
C SER A 167 2.67 6.25 -5.52
N GLU A 168 1.58 6.82 -5.01
CA GLU A 168 1.50 8.14 -4.38
C GLU A 168 2.44 8.26 -3.17
N CYS A 169 2.60 7.18 -2.39
CA CYS A 169 3.43 7.16 -1.18
C CYS A 169 4.87 6.70 -1.45
N TRP A 170 5.23 6.39 -2.69
CA TRP A 170 6.55 5.86 -3.00
C TRP A 170 7.57 6.97 -3.28
N PRO A 171 8.77 6.90 -2.67
CA PRO A 171 9.90 7.73 -3.08
C PRO A 171 10.43 7.23 -4.43
N MET A 172 9.77 7.63 -5.52
CA MET A 172 10.08 7.20 -6.88
C MET A 172 11.36 7.85 -7.41
N ARG A 173 12.27 7.02 -7.90
CA ARG A 173 13.41 7.47 -8.72
C ARG A 173 13.04 7.40 -10.20
N LYS A 174 13.78 8.12 -11.06
CA LYS A 174 13.61 8.02 -12.53
C LYS A 174 13.75 6.58 -13.06
N THR A 175 14.61 5.78 -12.42
CA THR A 175 14.76 4.35 -12.74
C THR A 175 13.49 3.55 -12.47
N ASP A 176 12.77 3.89 -11.41
CA ASP A 176 11.53 3.21 -11.00
C ASP A 176 10.37 3.57 -11.93
N GLU A 177 10.27 4.84 -12.31
CA GLU A 177 9.31 5.29 -13.33
C GLU A 177 9.54 4.58 -14.66
N GLN A 178 10.82 4.41 -15.05
CA GLN A 178 11.18 3.69 -16.26
C GLN A 178 10.83 2.20 -16.16
N LYS A 179 11.02 1.55 -15.00
CA LYS A 179 10.58 0.16 -14.76
C LYS A 179 9.07 0.03 -15.00
N LEU A 180 8.26 0.89 -14.39
CA LEU A 180 6.80 0.89 -14.57
C LEU A 180 6.38 1.16 -16.03
N HIS A 181 7.07 2.09 -16.69
CA HIS A 181 6.85 2.37 -18.11
C HIS A 181 7.10 1.14 -18.99
N VAL A 182 8.20 0.42 -18.75
CA VAL A 182 8.54 -0.79 -19.49
C VAL A 182 7.48 -1.87 -19.28
N ILE A 183 6.97 -2.02 -18.05
CA ILE A 183 5.90 -2.97 -17.73
C ILE A 183 4.60 -2.62 -18.46
N GLU A 184 4.15 -1.36 -18.40
CA GLU A 184 2.96 -0.90 -19.12
C GLU A 184 3.09 -1.18 -20.62
N MET A 185 4.23 -0.81 -21.21
CA MET A 185 4.46 -1.03 -22.64
C MET A 185 4.49 -2.51 -23.01
N LYS A 186 5.02 -3.38 -22.14
CA LYS A 186 5.02 -4.83 -22.38
C LYS A 186 3.59 -5.38 -22.40
N MET A 187 2.74 -4.98 -21.45
CA MET A 187 1.33 -5.39 -21.42
C MET A 187 0.55 -4.88 -22.63
N LEU A 188 0.73 -3.61 -23.02
CA LEU A 188 0.03 -3.02 -24.16
C LEU A 188 0.47 -3.64 -25.49
N ARG A 189 1.78 -3.85 -25.68
CA ARG A 189 2.34 -4.53 -26.85
C ARG A 189 1.76 -5.92 -27.03
N TRP A 190 1.74 -6.70 -25.95
CA TRP A 190 1.19 -8.05 -25.98
C TRP A 190 -0.31 -8.06 -26.29
N SER A 191 -1.07 -7.14 -25.69
CA SER A 191 -2.50 -6.97 -25.97
C SER A 191 -2.77 -6.55 -27.42
N GLY A 192 -1.84 -5.83 -28.03
CA GLY A 192 -1.91 -5.39 -29.43
C GLY A 192 -1.40 -6.42 -30.42
N GLY A 193 -0.82 -7.54 -29.96
CA GLY A 193 -0.14 -8.50 -30.84
C GLY A 193 1.13 -7.95 -31.48
N VAL A 194 1.74 -6.91 -30.91
CA VAL A 194 2.90 -6.20 -31.46
C VAL A 194 4.16 -6.58 -30.70
N SER A 195 5.17 -7.06 -31.40
CA SER A 195 6.49 -7.37 -30.89
C SER A 195 7.44 -6.15 -30.92
N LYS A 196 8.66 -6.31 -30.43
CA LYS A 196 9.72 -5.30 -30.64
C LYS A 196 10.24 -5.30 -32.09
N MET A 197 10.09 -6.41 -32.81
CA MET A 197 10.59 -6.57 -34.18
C MET A 197 9.80 -5.75 -35.20
N ASP A 198 8.55 -5.42 -34.86
CA ASP A 198 7.68 -4.60 -35.70
C ASP A 198 8.13 -3.13 -35.75
N LYS A 199 9.12 -2.74 -34.92
CA LYS A 199 9.72 -1.39 -34.85
C LYS A 199 8.70 -0.24 -34.67
N ILE A 200 7.49 -0.55 -34.19
CA ILE A 200 6.44 0.45 -33.90
C ILE A 200 6.86 1.26 -32.67
N ARG A 201 6.82 2.59 -32.77
CA ARG A 201 7.17 3.50 -31.66
C ARG A 201 6.15 3.41 -30.52
N ASN A 202 6.61 3.54 -29.28
CA ASN A 202 5.78 3.39 -28.07
C ASN A 202 4.59 4.37 -28.02
N TYR A 203 4.76 5.61 -28.52
CA TYR A 203 3.69 6.61 -28.49
C TYR A 203 2.52 6.23 -29.41
N TYR A 204 2.78 5.58 -30.55
CA TYR A 204 1.72 5.09 -31.43
C TYR A 204 0.89 4.02 -30.74
N ILE A 205 1.55 3.04 -30.11
CA ILE A 205 0.86 1.97 -29.38
C ILE A 205 -0.01 2.56 -28.27
N ARG A 206 0.53 3.43 -27.42
CA ARG A 206 -0.29 4.11 -26.38
C ARG A 206 -1.44 4.91 -26.97
N GLY A 207 -1.18 5.65 -28.05
CA GLY A 207 -2.19 6.45 -28.76
C GLY A 207 -3.35 5.61 -29.27
N SER A 208 -3.07 4.42 -29.83
CA SER A 208 -4.09 3.47 -30.29
C SER A 208 -4.94 2.92 -29.15
N PHE A 209 -4.33 2.63 -27.99
CA PHE A 209 -5.06 2.19 -26.79
C PHE A 209 -5.73 3.35 -26.03
N LYS A 210 -5.49 4.61 -26.39
CA LYS A 210 -5.95 5.81 -25.67
C LYS A 210 -5.59 5.75 -24.18
N VAL A 211 -4.33 5.42 -23.90
CA VAL A 211 -3.74 5.31 -22.57
C VAL A 211 -2.75 6.44 -22.35
N ALA A 212 -3.00 7.27 -21.33
CA ALA A 212 -2.08 8.29 -20.86
C ALA A 212 -0.80 7.67 -20.30
N MET A 213 0.30 8.42 -20.29
CA MET A 213 1.59 7.87 -19.86
C MET A 213 1.54 7.50 -18.37
N VAL A 214 2.36 6.53 -17.95
CA VAL A 214 2.47 6.20 -16.52
C VAL A 214 2.91 7.42 -15.70
N TYR A 215 3.87 8.21 -16.18
CA TYR A 215 4.39 9.37 -15.44
C TYR A 215 3.32 10.44 -15.21
N GLU A 216 2.42 10.68 -16.17
CA GLU A 216 1.32 11.63 -16.01
C GLU A 216 0.43 11.19 -14.86
N LYS A 217 0.11 9.89 -14.85
CA LYS A 217 -0.72 9.32 -13.79
C LYS A 217 -0.04 9.31 -12.42
N LEU A 218 1.27 9.08 -12.38
CA LEU A 218 2.06 9.16 -11.15
C LEU A 218 2.09 10.59 -10.59
N ARG A 219 2.10 11.62 -11.46
CA ARG A 219 2.05 13.02 -11.04
C ARG A 219 0.65 13.39 -10.53
N GLU A 220 -0.40 13.02 -11.26
CA GLU A 220 -1.80 13.21 -10.82
C GLU A 220 -2.01 12.62 -9.42
N ASN A 221 -1.59 11.37 -9.20
CA ASN A 221 -1.76 10.70 -7.91
C ASN A 221 -1.03 11.40 -6.74
N ARG A 222 -0.07 12.31 -7.00
CA ARG A 222 0.65 13.07 -5.98
C ARG A 222 0.07 14.46 -5.71
N THR A 223 -0.72 15.00 -6.64
CA THR A 223 -1.28 16.35 -6.53
C THR A 223 -2.71 16.37 -6.00
N ASP A 224 -3.36 15.20 -5.86
CA ASP A 224 -4.73 15.05 -5.37
C ASP A 224 -4.83 14.94 -3.82
N THR A 225 -3.79 15.34 -3.08
CA THR A 225 -3.77 15.52 -1.61
C THR A 225 -3.64 17.00 -1.26
#